data_AF-A0A7W2B5M8-F1
#
_entry.id   AF-A0A7W2B5M8-F1
#
_cell.length_a   1.000
_cell.length_b   1.000
_cell.length_c   1.000
_cell.angle_alpha   90.00
_cell.angle_beta   90.00
_cell.angle_gamma   90.00
#
_symmetry.space_group_name_H-M   'P 1'
#
loop_
_entity.id
_entity.type
_entity.pdbx_description
1 polymer ?
#
loop_
_entity_poly.entity_id
_entity_poly.type
_entity_poly.pdbx_seq_one_letter_code
_entity_poly.pdbx_strand_id
1 'polypeptide(L)' 'HRSSNGEPVLKKKLFRWLQLRADILAYCEAAPKDGGSGATILLMSAKS' A
#
# COMPACT_ATOMS: atom_id res chain seq x y z
N HIS A 1 2.51 1.54 -19.53
CA HIS A 1 2.76 2.95 -19.13
C HIS A 1 3.48 2.93 -17.78
N ARG A 2 4.64 3.59 -17.63
CA ARG A 2 5.38 3.76 -16.36
C ARG A 2 5.49 5.26 -16.08
N SER A 3 5.68 5.68 -14.83
CA SER A 3 5.98 7.08 -14.52
C SER A 3 7.24 7.52 -15.26
N SER A 4 7.30 8.78 -15.69
CA SER A 4 8.36 9.30 -16.55
C SER A 4 9.76 9.07 -15.98
N ASN A 5 9.91 9.06 -14.65
CA ASN A 5 11.19 8.80 -13.96
C ASN A 5 11.21 7.51 -13.14
N GLY A 6 10.25 6.59 -13.33
CA GLY A 6 10.14 5.37 -12.51
C GLY A 6 9.78 5.63 -11.04
N GLU A 7 9.38 6.85 -10.70
CA GLU A 7 9.01 7.20 -9.34
C GLU A 7 7.72 6.47 -8.89
N PRO A 8 7.60 6.06 -7.62
CA PRO A 8 6.47 5.30 -7.12
C PRO A 8 5.27 6.23 -6.80
N VAL A 9 4.72 6.88 -7.84
CA VAL A 9 3.64 7.88 -7.73
C VAL A 9 2.41 7.30 -7.02
N LEU A 10 1.99 6.11 -7.40
CA LEU A 10 0.81 5.45 -6.84
C LEU A 10 1.02 5.06 -5.37
N LYS A 11 2.19 4.53 -5.02
CA LYS A 11 2.52 4.13 -3.65
C LYS A 11 2.43 5.31 -2.67
N LYS A 12 2.94 6.48 -3.06
CA LYS A 12 2.83 7.71 -2.24
C LYS A 12 1.39 8.12 -2.00
N LYS A 13 0.55 8.08 -3.05
CA LYS A 13 -0.88 8.41 -2.94
C LYS A 13 -1.63 7.38 -2.09
N LEU A 14 -1.34 6.10 -2.28
CA LEU A 14 -1.92 4.99 -1.52
C LEU A 14 -1.63 5.15 -0.03
N PHE A 15 -0.37 5.37 0.37
CA PHE A 15 -0.01 5.48 1.79
C PHE A 15 -0.67 6.68 2.46
N ARG A 16 -0.76 7.83 1.77
CA ARG A 16 -1.53 8.97 2.26
C ARG A 16 -3.00 8.64 2.47
N TRP A 17 -3.61 7.89 1.54
CA TRP A 17 -5.00 7.48 1.65
C TRP A 17 -5.23 6.46 2.78
N LEU A 18 -4.34 5.48 2.95
CA LEU A 18 -4.41 4.49 4.04
C LEU A 18 -4.33 5.13 5.42
N GLN A 19 -3.53 6.19 5.60
CA GLN A 19 -3.46 6.94 6.86
C GLN A 19 -4.78 7.62 7.26
N LEU A 20 -5.68 7.87 6.30
CA LEU A 20 -6.98 8.49 6.56
C LEU A 20 -8.06 7.46 6.93
N ARG A 21 -7.74 6.17 6.89
CA ARG A 21 -8.69 5.09 7.11
C ARG A 21 -8.58 4.52 8.52
N ALA A 22 -9.64 4.74 9.32
CA ALA A 22 -9.70 4.26 10.69
C ALA A 22 -9.77 2.72 10.83
N ASP A 23 -10.14 2.01 9.76
CA ASP A 23 -10.22 0.55 9.75
C ASP A 23 -8.90 -0.15 9.40
N ILE A 24 -7.87 0.62 9.03
CA ILE A 24 -6.51 0.10 8.75
C ILE A 24 -5.65 0.22 10.00
N LEU A 25 -5.14 -0.90 10.48
CA LEU A 25 -4.29 -0.97 11.67
C LEU A 25 -2.80 -0.87 11.34
N ALA A 26 -2.38 -1.52 10.25
CA ALA A 26 -1.00 -1.51 9.78
C ALA A 26 -0.93 -1.85 8.28
N TYR A 27 0.19 -1.51 7.64
CA TYR A 27 0.47 -1.90 6.26
C TYR A 27 1.97 -2.04 6.01
N CYS A 28 2.35 -2.91 5.07
CA CYS A 28 3.74 -3.10 4.62
C CYS A 28 3.80 -3.55 3.15
N GLU A 29 4.99 -3.50 2.55
CA GLU A 29 5.21 -4.08 1.22
C GLU A 29 5.03 -5.60 1.25
N ALA A 30 4.47 -6.16 0.18
CA ALA A 30 4.37 -7.60 0.03
C ALA A 30 5.75 -8.24 -0.17
N ALA A 31 5.89 -9.53 0.15
CA ALA A 31 7.10 -10.26 -0.20
C ALA A 31 7.27 -10.32 -1.73
N PRO A 32 8.50 -10.54 -2.26
CA PRO A 32 8.73 -10.59 -3.71
C PRO A 32 7.84 -11.59 -4.45
N LYS A 33 7.60 -12.77 -3.86
CA LYS A 33 6.71 -13.81 -4.40
C LYS A 33 5.23 -13.39 -4.47
N ASP A 34 4.85 -12.38 -3.69
CA ASP A 34 3.48 -11.86 -3.57
C ASP A 34 3.33 -10.49 -4.27
N GLY A 35 4.32 -10.09 -5.09
CA GLY A 35 4.28 -8.86 -5.89
C GLY A 35 5.25 -7.75 -5.43
N GLY A 36 5.98 -7.96 -4.33
CA GLY A 36 7.02 -7.04 -3.87
C GLY A 36 6.53 -5.61 -3.67
N SER A 37 7.33 -4.64 -4.11
CA SER A 37 7.01 -3.21 -4.02
C SER A 37 5.81 -2.75 -4.86
N GLY A 38 5.29 -3.62 -5.73
CA GLY A 38 4.06 -3.40 -6.50
C GLY A 38 2.77 -3.76 -5.74
N ALA A 39 2.88 -4.41 -4.58
CA ALA A 39 1.76 -4.82 -3.74
C ALA A 39 1.96 -4.38 -2.28
N THR A 40 0.86 -4.23 -1.54
CA THR A 40 0.87 -3.83 -0.12
C THR A 40 -0.07 -4.74 0.66
N ILE A 41 0.44 -5.34 1.73
CA ILE A 41 -0.36 -6.12 2.68
C ILE A 41 -0.98 -5.14 3.70
N LEU A 42 -2.27 -5.28 3.96
CA LEU A 42 -3.02 -4.47 4.91
C LEU A 42 -3.50 -5.33 6.08
N LEU A 43 -3.20 -4.90 7.29
CA LEU A 43 -3.88 -5.40 8.49
C LEU A 43 -5.08 -4.50 8.76
N MET A 44 -6.26 -5.10 8.75
CA MET A 44 -7.51 -4.39 8.97
C MET A 44 -8.13 -4.79 10.30
N SER A 45 -8.85 -3.87 10.92
CA SER A 45 -9.71 -4.21 12.05
C SER A 45 -10.85 -5.08 11.54
N ALA A 46 -11.00 -6.28 12.09
CA ALA A 46 -12.23 -7.03 11.93
C ALA A 46 -13.29 -6.31 12.78
N LYS A 47 -14.19 -5.60 12.11
CA LYS A 47 -15.32 -4.96 12.79
C LYS A 47 -16.14 -6.05 13.48
N SER A 48 -16.32 -5.94 14.80
CA SER A 48 -17.26 -6.77 15.57
C SER A 48 -18.70 -6.49 15.21
#